data_AF-A0A9X9F7J1-F1
#
_entry.id   AF-A0A9X9F7J1-F1
#
_cell.length_a   1.000
_cell.length_b   1.000
_cell.length_c   1.000
_cell.angle_alpha   90.00
_cell.angle_beta   90.00
_cell.angle_gamma   90.00
#
_symmetry.space_group_name_H-M   'P 1'
#
loop_
_entity.id
_entity.type
_entity.pdbx_description
1 polymer ?
#
loop_
_entity_poly.entity_id
_entity_poly.type
_entity_poly.pdbx_seq_one_letter_code
_entity_poly.pdbx_strand_id
1 'polypeptide(L)' 'MSKKVHEFNDMIRKLRKELFGKGPERIHTVFAENMAIATLYGNLTPTEKFISS' A
#
# COMPACT_ATOMS: atom_id res chain seq x y z
N MET A 1 18.44 -0.51 -1.50
CA MET A 1 17.12 0.16 -1.40
C MET A 1 15.96 -0.70 -1.90
N SER A 2 16.08 -1.40 -3.03
CA SER A 2 14.94 -2.16 -3.60
C SER A 2 14.42 -3.29 -2.69
N LYS A 3 15.28 -4.01 -1.96
CA LYS A 3 14.86 -5.09 -1.04
C LYS A 3 13.90 -4.59 0.06
N LYS A 4 14.22 -3.47 0.72
CA LYS A 4 13.36 -2.85 1.75
C LYS A 4 12.02 -2.41 1.17
N VAL A 5 12.03 -1.79 -0.01
CA VAL A 5 10.79 -1.40 -0.72
C VAL A 5 9.94 -2.63 -1.05
N HIS A 6 10.58 -3.72 -1.51
CA HIS A 6 9.87 -4.94 -1.86
C HIS A 6 9.23 -5.61 -0.64
N GLU A 7 9.99 -5.78 0.45
CA GLU A 7 9.50 -6.36 1.71
C GLU A 7 8.36 -5.52 2.31
N PHE A 8 8.49 -4.18 2.28
CA PHE A 8 7.43 -3.29 2.75
C PHE A 8 6.18 -3.39 1.88
N ASN A 9 6.32 -3.39 0.56
CA ASN A 9 5.19 -3.53 -0.36
C ASN A 9 4.46 -4.87 -0.16
N ASP A 10 5.20 -5.95 0.09
CA ASP A 10 4.59 -7.26 0.34
C ASP A 10 3.87 -7.32 1.69
N MET A 11 4.40 -6.65 2.71
CA MET A 11 3.70 -6.46 3.98
C MET A 11 2.34 -5.76 3.76
N ILE A 12 2.33 -4.66 2.99
CA ILE A 12 1.09 -3.92 2.67
C ILE A 12 0.11 -4.79 1.86
N ARG A 13 0.60 -5.57 0.89
CA ARG A 13 -0.26 -6.50 0.13
C ARG A 13 -0.91 -7.54 1.02
N LYS A 14 -0.14 -8.16 1.93
CA LYS A 14 -0.65 -9.16 2.88
C LYS A 14 -1.72 -8.54 3.78
N LEU A 15 -1.43 -7.39 4.38
CA LEU A 15 -2.37 -6.65 5.23
C LEU A 15 -3.70 -6.38 4.50
N ARG A 16 -3.65 -5.87 3.26
CA ARG A 16 -4.88 -5.58 2.51
C ARG A 16 -5.63 -6.84 2.10
N LYS A 17 -4.92 -7.91 1.76
CA LYS A 17 -5.55 -9.19 1.45
C LYS A 17 -6.26 -9.78 2.67
N GLU A 18 -5.67 -9.65 3.86
CA GLU A 18 -6.24 -10.13 5.12
C GLU A 18 -7.47 -9.31 5.54
N LEU A 19 -7.38 -7.98 5.50
CA LEU A 19 -8.46 -7.09 5.95
C LEU A 19 -9.59 -6.90 4.93
N PHE A 20 -9.26 -6.87 3.63
CA PHE A 20 -10.20 -6.47 2.58
C PHE A 20 -10.39 -7.54 1.50
N GLY A 21 -9.71 -8.69 1.61
CA GLY A 21 -9.80 -9.80 0.65
C GLY A 21 -9.11 -9.55 -0.69
N LYS A 22 -8.65 -8.32 -0.98
CA LYS A 22 -8.03 -7.93 -2.26
C LYS A 22 -6.80 -7.05 -2.03
N GLY A 23 -5.74 -7.31 -2.81
CA GLY A 23 -4.56 -6.47 -2.84
C GLY A 23 -4.76 -5.22 -3.73
N PRO A 24 -3.94 -4.17 -3.52
CA PRO A 24 -3.89 -3.02 -4.42
C PRO A 24 -3.32 -3.45 -5.77
N GLU A 25 -3.72 -2.76 -6.84
CA GLU A 25 -3.23 -3.06 -8.19
C GLU A 25 -1.76 -2.66 -8.34
N ARG A 26 -1.42 -1.49 -7.80
CA ARG A 26 -0.05 -0.98 -7.75
C ARG A 26 0.22 -0.35 -6.40
N ILE A 27 1.46 -0.49 -5.94
CA ILE A 27 2.00 0.18 -4.77
C ILE A 27 3.23 0.95 -5.21
N HIS A 28 3.30 2.24 -4.86
CA HIS A 28 4.50 3.04 -4.96
C HIS A 28 4.93 3.46 -3.57
N THR A 29 6.13 3.06 -3.15
CA THR A 29 6.63 3.35 -1.80
C THR A 29 7.90 4.18 -1.89
N VAL A 30 7.92 5.28 -1.17
CA VAL A 30 9.10 6.13 -0.97
C VAL A 30 9.45 6.13 0.51
N PHE A 31 10.74 6.04 0.80
CA PHE A 31 11.25 6.19 2.16
C PHE A 31 11.76 7.63 2.31
N ALA A 32 11.22 8.35 3.28
CA ALA A 32 11.60 9.72 3.61
C ALA A 32 12.02 9.73 5.08
N GLU A 33 13.30 9.97 5.33
CA GLU A 33 13.90 9.94 6.68
C GLU A 33 13.59 8.61 7.42
N ASN A 34 12.83 8.67 8.51
CA ASN A 34 12.40 7.54 9.33
C ASN A 34 10.99 7.03 8.95
N MET A 35 10.38 7.57 7.89
CA MET A 35 9.03 7.22 7.44
C MET A 35 9.03 6.46 6.11
N ALA A 36 8.01 5.62 5.92
CA ALA A 36 7.68 4.99 4.65
C ALA A 36 6.31 5.49 4.20
N ILE A 37 6.25 6.10 3.01
CA ILE A 37 5.02 6.60 2.42
C ILE A 37 4.65 5.66 1.28
N ALA A 38 3.51 4.98 1.39
CA ALA A 38 2.99 4.08 0.35
C ALA A 38 1.73 4.65 -0.31
N THR A 39 1.85 4.96 -1.59
CA THR A 39 0.72 5.33 -2.44
C THR A 39 0.13 4.08 -3.08
N LEU A 40 -1.15 3.83 -2.82
CA LEU A 40 -1.89 2.68 -3.32
C LEU A 40 -2.77 3.08 -4.49
N TYR A 41 -2.81 2.26 -5.54
CA TYR A 41 -3.63 2.50 -6.73
C TYR A 41 -4.58 1.33 -7.00
N GLY A 42 -5.68 1.63 -7.68
CA GLY A 42 -6.63 0.64 -8.19
C GLY A 42 -7.67 0.22 -7.16
N ASN A 43 -7.60 -1.04 -6.72
CA ASN A 43 -8.55 -1.70 -5.80
C ASN A 43 -8.59 -1.08 -4.40
N LEU A 44 -9.05 0.16 -4.28
CA LEU A 44 -9.33 0.86 -3.05
C LEU A 44 -10.75 0.54 -2.58
N THR A 45 -10.91 0.36 -1.28
CA THR A 45 -12.20 0.20 -0.61
C THR A 45 -13.04 1.47 -0.78
N PRO A 46 -14.38 1.38 -0.67
CA PRO A 46 -15.25 2.55 -0.70
C PRO A 46 -14.84 3.62 0.33
N THR A 47 -14.45 3.19 1.53
CA THR A 47 -13.95 4.07 2.60
C THR A 47 -12.66 4.80 2.20
N GLU A 48 -11.68 4.10 1.63
CA GLU A 48 -10.44 4.72 1.14
C GLU A 48 -10.72 5.75 0.04
N LYS A 49 -11.66 5.45 -0.87
CA LYS A 49 -12.07 6.40 -1.92
C LYS A 49 -12.75 7.63 -1.34
N PHE A 50 -13.60 7.47 -0.34
CA PHE A 50 -14.27 8.58 0.36
C PHE A 50 -13.29 9.50 1.09
N ILE A 51 -12.22 8.96 1.69
CA ILE A 51 -11.21 9.79 2.38
C ILE A 51 -10.33 10.55 1.36
N SER A 52 -10.20 10.03 0.14
CA SER A 52 -9.39 10.66 -0.92
C SER A 52 -10.12 11.77 -1.70
N SER A 53 -11.44 11.86 -1.57
CA SER A 53 -12.28 12.90 -2.20
C SER A 53 -12.44 14.11 -1.30
#